data_AF-A0A356M5Y2-F1
#
_entry.id   AF-A0A356M5Y2-F1
#
_cell.length_a   1.000
_cell.length_b   1.000
_cell.length_c   1.000
_cell.angle_alpha   90.00
_cell.angle_beta   90.00
_cell.angle_gamma   90.00
#
_symmetry.space_group_name_H-M   'P 1'
#
loop_
_entity.id
_entity.type
_entity.pdbx_description
1 polymer ?
#
loop_
_entity_poly.entity_id
_entity_poly.type
_entity_poly.pdbx_seq_one_letter_code
_entity_poly.pdbx_strand_id
1 'polypeptide(L)' 'AFTEIAQRLGFCSVHHFSRTFSRIAHLTPREYARSVQSRGML' A
#
# COMPACT_ATOMS: atom_id res chain seq x y z
N ALA A 1 0.69 0.92 10.22
CA ALA A 1 1.04 -0.34 9.50
C ALA A 1 0.09 -0.56 8.31
N PHE A 2 0.41 -1.40 7.32
CA PHE A 2 -0.49 -1.63 6.17
C PHE A 2 -1.88 -2.16 6.57
N THR A 3 -1.98 -2.90 7.66
CA THR A 3 -3.26 -3.36 8.23
C THR A 3 -4.19 -2.19 8.60
N GLU A 4 -3.64 -1.13 9.18
CA GLU A 4 -4.42 0.04 9.61
C GLU A 4 -4.87 0.89 8.41
N ILE A 5 -4.00 1.03 7.40
CA ILE A 5 -4.35 1.69 6.13
C ILE A 5 -5.48 0.89 5.45
N ALA A 6 -5.37 -0.43 5.41
CA ALA A 6 -6.40 -1.31 4.86
C ALA A 6 -7.75 -1.11 5.58
N GLN A 7 -7.75 -1.10 6.92
CA GLN A 7 -8.97 -0.88 7.71
C GLN A 7 -9.60 0.49 7.47
N ARG A 8 -8.81 1.56 7.46
CA ARG A 8 -9.30 2.94 7.20
C ARG A 8 -9.91 3.11 5.81
N LEU A 9 -9.39 2.36 4.84
CA LEU A 9 -9.90 2.34 3.46
C LEU A 9 -11.05 1.34 3.26
N GLY A 10 -11.50 0.64 4.31
CA GLY A 10 -12.63 -0.29 4.24
C GLY A 10 -12.29 -1.68 3.68
N PHE A 11 -11.01 -2.06 3.61
CA PHE A 11 -10.64 -3.42 3.23
C PHE A 11 -10.79 -4.39 4.39
N CYS A 12 -11.46 -5.52 4.15
CA CYS A 12 -11.62 -6.59 5.13
C CYS A 12 -10.30 -7.30 5.49
N SER A 13 -9.24 -7.17 4.68
CA SER A 13 -7.92 -7.73 4.99
C SER A 13 -6.77 -6.98 4.33
N VAL A 14 -5.59 -7.03 4.96
CA VAL A 14 -4.35 -6.47 4.42
C VAL A 14 -3.92 -7.15 3.12
N HIS A 15 -4.26 -8.43 2.93
CA HIS A 15 -3.95 -9.15 1.70
C HIS A 15 -4.82 -8.66 0.53
N HIS A 16 -6.11 -8.40 0.76
CA HIS A 16 -7.00 -7.85 -0.26
C HIS A 16 -6.59 -6.42 -0.66
N PHE A 17 -6.24 -5.61 0.35
CA PHE A 17 -5.61 -4.30 0.14
C PHE A 17 -4.36 -4.41 -0.72
N SER A 18 -3.42 -5.30 -0.35
CA SER A 18 -2.13 -5.42 -1.03
C SER A 18 -2.29 -5.84 -2.49
N ARG A 19 -3.16 -6.82 -2.80
CA ARG A 19 -3.43 -7.24 -4.19
C ARG A 19 -4.07 -6.12 -5.00
N THR A 20 -5.06 -5.45 -4.43
CA THR A 20 -5.77 -4.35 -5.11
C THR A 20 -4.83 -3.18 -5.36
N PHE A 21 -4.02 -2.80 -4.37
CA PHE A 21 -3.01 -1.76 -4.49
C PHE A 21 -2.00 -2.11 -5.57
N SER A 22 -1.41 -3.31 -5.56
CA SER A 22 -0.42 -3.72 -6.56
C SER A 22 -0.98 -3.72 -7.98
N ARG A 23 -2.26 -4.08 -8.16
CA ARG A 23 -2.91 -4.04 -9.47
C ARG A 23 -3.04 -2.62 -10.02
N ILE A 24 -3.25 -1.62 -9.14
CA ILE A 24 -3.48 -0.22 -9.53
C ILE A 24 -2.15 0.53 -9.64
N ALA A 25 -1.27 0.39 -8.64
CA ALA A 25 -0.01 1.10 -8.54
C ALA A 25 1.14 0.42 -9.30
N HIS A 26 0.92 -0.79 -9.82
CA HIS A 26 1.93 -1.64 -10.46
C HIS A 26 3.17 -1.92 -9.60
N LEU A 27 3.04 -1.74 -8.28
CA LEU A 27 4.08 -1.93 -7.27
C LEU A 27 3.44 -2.49 -6.00
N THR A 28 4.15 -3.35 -5.27
CA THR A 28 3.68 -3.74 -3.95
C THR A 28 3.63 -2.53 -3.02
N PRO A 29 2.74 -2.52 -2.00
CA PRO A 29 2.68 -1.42 -1.03
C PRO A 29 4.05 -1.09 -0.40
N ARG A 30 4.90 -2.11 -0.21
CA ARG A 30 6.24 -1.97 0.36
C ARG A 30 7.24 -1.34 -0.61
N GLU A 31 7.21 -1.73 -1.88
CA GLU A 31 8.03 -1.10 -2.92
C GLU A 31 7.62 0.35 -3.15
N TYR A 32 6.32 0.62 -3.15
CA TYR A 32 5.80 1.97 -3.24
C TYR A 32 6.27 2.84 -2.06
N ALA A 33 6.14 2.36 -0.82
CA ALA A 33 6.62 3.10 0.35
C ALA A 33 8.12 3.42 0.27
N ARG A 34 8.95 2.48 -0.20
CA ARG A 34 10.38 2.71 -0.45
C ARG A 34 10.63 3.73 -1.56
N SER A 35 9.88 3.66 -2.65
CA SER A 35 9.99 4.59 -3.79
C SER A 35 9.68 6.02 -3.37
N VAL A 36 8.61 6.21 -2.58
CA VAL A 36 8.21 7.53 -2.08
C VAL A 36 9.22 8.08 -1.08
N GLN A 37 9.73 7.24 -0.17
CA GLN A 37 10.79 7.64 0.77
C GLN A 37 12.08 8.04 0.05
N SER A 38 12.46 7.31 -1.00
CA SER A 38 13.62 7.64 -1.84
C SER A 38 13.47 8.96 -2.60
N ARG A 39 12.23 9.34 -2.96
CA ARG A 39 11.92 10.58 -3.66
C ARG A 39 11.75 11.81 -2.75
N GLY A 40 11.88 11.68 -1.43
CA GLY A 40 11.73 12.80 -0.49
C GLY A 40 10.32 13.41 -0.47
N MET A 41 9.28 12.61 -0.78
CA MET A 41 7.88 13.05 -0.79
C MET A 41 7.13 12.75 0.52
N LEU A 42 7.85 12.37 1.59
CA LEU A 42 7.35 12.15 2.94
C LEU A 42 8.33 12.69 3.97
#